data_AF-A0A1Y2D626-F1
#
_entry.id   AF-A0A1Y2D626-F1
#
_cell.length_a   1.000
_cell.length_b   1.000
_cell.length_c   1.000
_cell.angle_alpha   90.00
_cell.angle_beta   90.00
_cell.angle_gamma   90.00
#
_symmetry.space_group_name_H-M   'P 1'
#
loop_
_entity.id
_entity.type
_entity.pdbx_description
1 polymer ?
#
loop_
_entity_poly.entity_id
_entity_poly.type
_entity_poly.pdbx_seq_one_letter_code
_entity_poly.pdbx_strand_id
1 'polypeptide(L)'
;MNTDVLLRRISIISLPPAFILLLAHGIVSSYAFPALGILPLACSAFLNGVLLYRDKLASTGSPIQALSPSNVLWGDTALAIFHISFLIPSWIFLEVANARGLIPLGTYGTVFMMIDFGIHTYFVVTGVWHILTSSSCDCQHCRSVMARGSILPRYVSEYTPLSEADDEQDISPDVEAGT
;
A
#
# COMPACT_ATOMS: atom_id res chain seq x y z
N MET A 1 -6.09 4.65 19.02
CA MET A 1 -5.90 5.15 17.63
C MET A 1 -4.97 4.18 16.93
N ASN A 2 -5.32 3.69 15.74
CA ASN A 2 -4.52 2.68 15.05
C ASN A 2 -3.17 3.30 14.63
N THR A 3 -2.05 2.70 15.02
CA THR A 3 -0.69 3.24 14.80
C THR A 3 -0.43 3.50 13.32
N ASP A 4 -0.92 2.63 12.46
CA ASP A 4 -0.76 2.74 11.00
C ASP A 4 -1.46 3.98 10.45
N VAL A 5 -2.67 4.28 10.96
CA VAL A 5 -3.44 5.47 10.57
C VAL A 5 -2.73 6.75 11.01
N LEU A 6 -2.12 6.74 12.21
CA LEU A 6 -1.30 7.87 12.68
C LEU A 6 -0.10 8.09 11.73
N LEU A 7 0.67 7.05 11.44
CA LEU A 7 1.87 7.14 10.61
C LEU A 7 1.52 7.65 9.20
N ARG A 8 0.47 7.12 8.57
CA ARG A 8 0.01 7.60 7.25
C ARG A 8 -0.44 9.07 7.28
N ARG A 9 -1.03 9.55 8.38
CA ARG A 9 -1.38 10.96 8.54
C ARG A 9 -0.15 11.84 8.72
N ILE A 10 0.85 11.38 9.47
CA ILE A 10 2.13 12.09 9.64
C ILE A 10 2.78 12.31 8.27
N SER A 11 2.81 11.29 7.41
CA SER A 11 3.32 11.39 6.04
C SER A 11 2.58 12.41 5.17
N ILE A 12 1.28 12.61 5.37
CA ILE A 12 0.53 13.64 4.63
C ILE A 12 0.84 15.03 5.18
N ILE A 13 0.92 15.17 6.50
CA ILE A 13 1.15 16.44 7.18
C ILE A 13 2.62 16.91 7.06
N SER A 14 3.56 16.00 6.77
CA SER A 14 4.96 16.34 6.51
C SER A 14 5.16 17.10 5.19
N LEU A 15 4.25 16.93 4.21
CA LEU A 15 4.38 17.54 2.88
C LEU A 15 4.35 19.08 2.89
N PRO A 16 3.38 19.79 3.52
CA PRO A 16 3.35 21.25 3.50
C PRO A 16 4.61 21.94 4.05
N PRO A 17 5.14 21.59 5.25
CA PRO A 17 6.37 22.23 5.73
C PRO A 17 7.58 21.84 4.89
N ALA A 18 7.67 20.59 4.43
CA ALA A 18 8.74 20.16 3.54
C ALA A 18 8.74 20.91 2.21
N PHE A 19 7.56 21.13 1.63
CA PHE A 19 7.37 21.88 0.39
C PHE A 19 7.98 23.28 0.50
N ILE A 20 7.67 24.00 1.58
CA ILE A 20 8.19 25.35 1.81
C ILE A 20 9.71 25.34 1.93
N LEU A 21 10.27 24.45 2.76
CA LEU A 21 11.70 24.41 3.02
C LEU A 21 12.52 23.94 1.82
N LEU A 22 12.10 22.88 1.14
CA LEU A 22 12.80 22.31 -0.02
C LEU A 22 12.72 23.25 -1.22
N LEU A 23 11.57 23.90 -1.44
CA LEU A 23 11.43 24.91 -2.49
C LEU A 23 12.30 26.13 -2.21
N ALA A 24 12.28 26.66 -0.98
CA ALA A 24 13.15 27.76 -0.58
C ALA A 24 14.63 27.41 -0.76
N HIS A 25 15.03 26.18 -0.39
CA HIS A 25 16.38 25.70 -0.60
C HIS A 25 16.74 25.65 -2.08
N GLY A 26 15.86 25.12 -2.94
CA GLY A 26 16.10 25.08 -4.38
C GLY A 26 16.28 26.48 -4.99
N ILE A 27 15.44 27.44 -4.59
CA ILE A 27 15.51 28.83 -5.06
C ILE A 27 16.83 29.49 -4.62
N VAL A 28 17.14 29.45 -3.31
CA VAL A 28 18.32 30.15 -2.75
C VAL A 28 19.63 29.50 -3.21
N SER A 29 19.65 28.18 -3.37
CA SER A 29 20.83 27.46 -3.85
C SER A 29 21.02 27.59 -5.37
N SER A 30 19.98 27.98 -6.13
CA SER A 30 19.94 27.94 -7.60
C SER A 30 20.16 26.54 -8.18
N TYR A 31 19.88 25.50 -7.39
CA TYR A 31 19.93 24.11 -7.81
C TYR A 31 18.54 23.48 -7.71
N ALA A 32 18.15 22.71 -8.72
CA ALA A 32 16.85 22.03 -8.73
C ALA A 32 16.78 20.86 -7.74
N PHE A 33 17.92 20.21 -7.46
CA PHE A 33 17.94 18.95 -6.73
C PHE A 33 17.30 19.00 -5.34
N PRO A 34 17.56 20.03 -4.49
CA PRO A 34 16.85 20.18 -3.21
C PRO A 34 15.33 20.22 -3.35
N ALA A 35 14.80 20.93 -4.37
CA ALA A 35 13.36 21.03 -4.60
C ALA A 35 12.76 19.73 -5.14
N LEU A 36 13.55 18.89 -5.84
CA LEU A 36 13.05 17.61 -6.35
C LEU A 36 12.69 16.61 -5.24
N GLY A 37 13.20 16.80 -4.02
CA GLY A 37 12.78 16.03 -2.84
C GLY A 37 11.29 16.16 -2.50
N ILE A 38 10.58 17.14 -3.08
CA ILE A 38 9.12 17.28 -2.99
C ILE A 38 8.40 16.14 -3.72
N LEU A 39 8.98 15.60 -4.80
CA LEU A 39 8.37 14.53 -5.60
C LEU A 39 8.08 13.27 -4.78
N PRO A 40 9.06 12.65 -4.08
CA PRO A 40 8.78 11.47 -3.26
C PRO A 40 7.77 11.74 -2.14
N LEU A 41 7.79 12.93 -1.54
CA LEU A 41 6.82 13.35 -0.54
C LEU A 41 5.40 13.49 -1.10
N ALA A 42 5.26 14.06 -2.30
CA ALA A 42 3.96 14.20 -2.96
C ALA A 42 3.37 12.83 -3.34
N CYS A 43 4.20 11.92 -3.88
CA CYS A 43 3.81 10.55 -4.16
C CYS A 43 3.39 9.80 -2.88
N SER A 44 4.12 10.00 -1.78
CA SER A 44 3.76 9.44 -0.47
C SER A 44 2.44 9.98 0.05
N ALA A 45 2.26 11.29 0.08
CA ALA A 45 1.01 11.92 0.53
C ALA A 45 -0.18 11.44 -0.31
N PHE A 46 0.00 11.26 -1.62
CA PHE A 46 -1.01 10.70 -2.50
C PHE A 46 -1.35 9.25 -2.14
N LEU A 47 -0.36 8.35 -2.06
CA LEU A 47 -0.59 6.95 -1.70
C LEU A 47 -1.28 6.85 -0.33
N ASN A 48 -0.77 7.56 0.67
CA ASN A 48 -1.32 7.57 2.02
C ASN A 48 -2.74 8.14 2.07
N GLY A 49 -3.04 9.16 1.26
CA GLY A 49 -4.39 9.69 1.09
C GLY A 49 -5.34 8.64 0.51
N VAL A 50 -4.95 7.98 -0.58
CA VAL A 50 -5.75 6.91 -1.20
C VAL A 50 -6.03 5.79 -0.19
N LEU A 51 -5.04 5.39 0.61
CA LEU A 51 -5.18 4.32 1.60
C LEU A 51 -6.06 4.73 2.79
N LEU A 52 -5.94 5.96 3.28
CA LEU A 52 -6.77 6.46 4.39
C LEU A 52 -8.23 6.68 4.00
N TYR A 53 -8.49 7.05 2.75
CA TYR A 53 -9.84 7.30 2.23
C TYR A 53 -10.39 6.15 1.40
N ARG A 54 -9.74 4.98 1.40
CA ARG A 54 -10.11 3.83 0.57
C ARG A 54 -11.58 3.44 0.73
N ASP A 55 -12.11 3.45 1.95
CA ASP A 55 -13.49 3.02 2.25
C ASP A 55 -14.52 4.04 1.70
N LYS A 56 -14.12 5.32 1.63
CA LYS A 56 -14.93 6.37 1.00
C LYS A 56 -14.86 6.29 -0.53
N LEU A 57 -13.69 6.05 -1.10
CA LEU A 57 -13.49 5.88 -2.55
C LEU A 57 -14.16 4.60 -3.07
N ALA A 58 -14.20 3.57 -2.22
CA ALA A 58 -14.93 2.34 -2.43
C ALA A 58 -16.44 2.60 -2.61
N SER A 59 -17.02 3.46 -1.76
CA SER A 59 -18.46 3.79 -1.83
C SER A 59 -18.86 4.53 -3.11
N THR A 60 -17.90 5.11 -3.84
CA THR A 60 -18.13 5.78 -5.12
C THR A 60 -17.95 4.85 -6.33
N GLY A 61 -17.82 3.53 -6.12
CA GLY A 61 -17.62 2.54 -7.18
C GLY A 61 -16.21 2.52 -7.77
N SER A 62 -15.22 3.06 -7.05
CA SER A 62 -13.83 3.09 -7.54
C SER A 62 -13.19 1.70 -7.51
N PRO A 63 -12.39 1.32 -8.53
CA PRO A 63 -11.64 0.05 -8.53
C PRO A 63 -10.56 0.00 -7.43
N ILE A 64 -10.38 1.08 -6.66
CA ILE A 64 -9.47 1.17 -5.51
C ILE A 64 -9.79 0.11 -4.43
N GLN A 65 -11.00 -0.46 -4.40
CA GLN A 65 -11.31 -1.63 -3.56
C GLN A 65 -10.44 -2.86 -3.86
N ALA A 66 -9.93 -2.99 -5.08
CA ALA A 66 -9.12 -4.13 -5.52
C ALA A 66 -7.62 -4.01 -5.14
N LEU A 67 -7.22 -2.99 -4.37
CA LEU A 67 -5.85 -2.87 -3.86
C LEU A 67 -5.55 -4.03 -2.89
N SER A 68 -4.91 -5.06 -3.43
CA SER A 68 -4.37 -6.18 -2.66
C SER A 68 -3.34 -5.68 -1.63
N PRO A 69 -3.25 -6.30 -0.44
CA PRO A 69 -2.18 -6.03 0.54
C PRO A 69 -0.78 -6.07 -0.08
N SER A 70 -0.57 -6.93 -1.08
CA SER A 70 0.71 -7.01 -1.81
C SER A 70 1.01 -5.73 -2.61
N ASN A 71 0.00 -5.08 -3.19
CA ASN A 71 0.20 -3.84 -3.95
C ASN A 71 0.57 -2.68 -3.01
N VAL A 72 -0.01 -2.65 -1.81
CA VAL A 72 0.32 -1.66 -0.79
C VAL A 72 1.78 -1.81 -0.36
N LEU A 73 2.22 -3.05 -0.09
CA LEU A 73 3.62 -3.34 0.26
C LEU A 73 4.60 -2.92 -0.84
N TRP A 74 4.28 -3.20 -2.11
CA TRP A 74 5.09 -2.74 -3.25
C TRP A 74 5.10 -1.22 -3.37
N GLY A 75 3.98 -0.55 -3.12
CA GLY A 75 3.90 0.91 -3.07
C GLY A 75 4.79 1.51 -1.99
N ASP A 76 4.71 0.97 -0.77
CA ASP A 76 5.56 1.38 0.36
C ASP A 76 7.06 1.10 0.05
N THR A 77 7.37 -0.03 -0.60
CA THR A 77 8.75 -0.37 -1.04
C THR A 77 9.27 0.60 -2.09
N ALA A 78 8.48 0.88 -3.13
CA ALA A 78 8.85 1.81 -4.18
C ALA A 78 9.07 3.22 -3.62
N LEU A 79 8.24 3.66 -2.67
CA LEU A 79 8.41 4.94 -1.99
C LEU A 79 9.65 4.99 -1.10
N ALA A 80 9.97 3.92 -0.37
CA ALA A 80 11.20 3.87 0.42
C ALA A 80 12.44 4.00 -0.48
N ILE A 81 12.47 3.28 -1.61
CA ILE A 81 13.54 3.37 -2.62
C ILE A 81 13.58 4.78 -3.24
N PHE A 82 12.43 5.36 -3.54
CA PHE A 82 12.36 6.69 -4.12
C PHE A 82 12.88 7.76 -3.15
N HIS A 83 12.51 7.69 -1.87
CA HIS A 83 13.05 8.61 -0.85
C HIS A 83 14.55 8.48 -0.70
N ILE A 84 15.10 7.26 -0.56
CA ILE A 84 16.55 7.09 -0.38
C ILE A 84 17.34 7.57 -1.62
N SER A 85 16.78 7.38 -2.83
CA SER A 85 17.37 7.85 -4.09
C SER A 85 17.49 9.37 -4.17
N PHE A 86 16.65 10.12 -3.45
CA PHE A 86 16.71 11.58 -3.39
C PHE A 86 17.42 12.09 -2.12
N LEU A 87 17.35 11.37 -1.01
CA LEU A 87 18.06 11.70 0.22
C LEU A 87 19.58 11.66 0.02
N ILE A 88 20.10 10.57 -0.57
CA ILE A 88 21.56 10.38 -0.73
C ILE A 88 22.17 11.55 -1.53
N PRO A 89 21.68 11.90 -2.74
CA PRO A 89 22.32 12.99 -3.46
C PRO A 89 22.02 14.35 -2.83
N SER A 90 20.89 14.53 -2.13
CA SER A 90 20.62 15.77 -1.38
C SER A 90 21.68 16.03 -0.32
N TRP A 91 22.14 14.98 0.38
CA TRP A 91 23.23 15.09 1.34
C TRP A 91 24.59 15.30 0.68
N ILE A 92 24.87 14.64 -0.45
CA ILE A 92 26.11 14.87 -1.21
C ILE A 92 26.20 16.33 -1.67
N PHE A 93 25.11 16.90 -2.21
CA PHE A 93 25.08 18.29 -2.65
C PHE A 93 25.04 19.30 -1.49
N LEU A 94 24.65 18.87 -0.28
CA LEU A 94 24.66 19.74 0.92
C LEU A 94 26.09 20.12 1.34
N GLU A 95 27.06 19.24 1.13
CA GLU A 95 28.48 19.52 1.39
C GLU A 95 28.99 20.69 0.52
N VAL A 96 28.56 20.74 -0.73
CA VAL A 96 28.85 21.86 -1.66
C VAL A 96 28.14 23.15 -1.22
N ALA A 97 26.95 23.04 -0.63
CA ALA A 97 26.17 24.16 -0.13
C ALA A 97 26.72 24.76 1.18
N ASN A 98 27.66 24.08 1.87
CA ASN A 98 28.34 24.56 3.08
C ASN A 98 28.98 25.94 2.87
N ALA A 99 29.58 26.17 1.70
CA ALA A 99 30.22 27.44 1.36
C ALA A 99 29.26 28.65 1.35
N ARG A 100 27.94 28.41 1.34
CA ARG A 100 26.89 29.45 1.27
C ARG A 100 26.05 29.55 2.55
N GLY A 101 26.39 28.83 3.62
CA GLY A 101 25.63 28.85 4.88
C GLY A 101 24.22 28.25 4.78
N LEU A 102 23.95 27.43 3.76
CA LEU A 102 22.62 26.85 3.51
C LEU A 102 22.39 25.50 4.21
N ILE A 103 23.35 25.04 5.02
CA ILE A 103 23.27 23.76 5.75
C ILE A 103 21.98 23.65 6.57
N PRO A 104 21.59 24.64 7.41
CA PRO A 104 20.39 24.48 8.24
C PRO A 104 19.14 24.28 7.39
N LEU A 105 18.99 25.04 6.30
CA LEU A 105 17.83 24.97 5.42
C LEU A 105 17.72 23.61 4.72
N GLY A 106 18.84 23.09 4.22
CA GLY A 106 18.90 21.75 3.62
C GLY A 106 18.65 20.63 4.62
N THR A 107 19.30 20.68 5.79
CA THR A 107 19.10 19.69 6.85
C THR A 107 17.64 19.64 7.28
N TYR A 108 17.03 20.78 7.65
CA TYR A 108 15.62 20.81 8.07
C TYR A 108 14.66 20.40 6.96
N GLY A 109 14.96 20.69 5.69
CA GLY A 109 14.17 20.19 4.56
C GLY A 109 14.20 18.67 4.45
N THR A 110 15.38 18.05 4.57
CA THR A 110 15.52 16.59 4.47
C THR A 110 14.96 15.82 5.66
N VAL A 111 14.75 16.46 6.83
CA VAL A 111 14.11 15.83 8.00
C VAL A 111 12.75 15.22 7.65
N PHE A 112 11.92 15.95 6.89
CA PHE A 112 10.61 15.44 6.49
C PHE A 112 10.72 14.25 5.54
N MET A 113 11.68 14.27 4.62
CA MET A 113 11.97 13.12 3.76
C MET A 113 12.47 11.91 4.55
N MET A 114 13.28 12.13 5.61
CA MET A 114 13.74 11.06 6.51
C MET A 114 12.59 10.44 7.30
N ILE A 115 11.68 11.27 7.83
CA ILE A 115 10.49 10.80 8.53
C ILE A 115 9.66 9.90 7.61
N ASP A 116 9.43 10.36 6.38
CA ASP A 116 8.62 9.63 5.41
C ASP A 116 9.28 8.31 4.95
N PHE A 117 10.59 8.36 4.69
CA PHE A 117 11.41 7.17 4.47
C PHE A 117 11.30 6.17 5.62
N GLY A 118 11.38 6.64 6.87
CA GLY A 118 11.25 5.81 8.06
C GLY A 118 9.88 5.14 8.16
N ILE A 119 8.81 5.88 7.85
CA ILE A 119 7.42 5.36 7.85
C ILE A 119 7.25 4.27 6.79
N HIS A 120 7.67 4.50 5.55
CA HIS A 120 7.57 3.50 4.49
C HIS A 120 8.45 2.28 4.78
N THR A 121 9.66 2.48 5.30
CA THR A 121 10.53 1.38 5.73
C THR A 121 9.89 0.56 6.84
N TYR A 122 9.23 1.19 7.81
CA TYR A 122 8.49 0.51 8.86
C TYR A 122 7.38 -0.38 8.28
N PHE A 123 6.57 0.13 7.33
CA PHE A 123 5.53 -0.68 6.67
C PHE A 123 6.12 -1.84 5.85
N VAL A 124 7.24 -1.63 5.17
CA VAL A 124 7.93 -2.68 4.43
C VAL A 124 8.42 -3.78 5.35
N VAL A 125 9.13 -3.41 6.43
CA VAL A 125 9.69 -4.39 7.38
C VAL A 125 8.58 -5.17 8.08
N THR A 126 7.53 -4.49 8.55
CA THR A 126 6.40 -5.16 9.20
C THR A 126 5.63 -6.07 8.24
N GLY A 127 5.42 -5.64 7.00
CA GLY A 127 4.78 -6.46 5.96
C GLY A 127 5.60 -7.70 5.60
N VAL A 128 6.91 -7.56 5.39
CA VAL A 128 7.82 -8.68 5.13
C VAL A 128 7.87 -9.63 6.33
N TRP A 129 7.94 -9.11 7.55
CA TRP A 129 7.92 -9.91 8.77
C TRP A 129 6.64 -10.75 8.89
N HIS A 130 5.48 -10.16 8.57
CA HIS A 130 4.21 -10.89 8.56
C HIS A 130 4.19 -12.00 7.51
N ILE A 131 4.76 -11.78 6.32
CA ILE A 131 4.88 -12.81 5.28
C ILE A 131 5.77 -13.96 5.76
N LEU A 132 6.93 -13.66 6.34
CA LEU A 132 7.85 -14.66 6.84
C LEU A 132 7.24 -15.49 7.98
N THR A 133 6.59 -14.84 8.95
CA THR A 133 5.95 -15.54 10.08
C THR A 133 4.70 -16.33 9.68
N SER A 134 3.86 -15.83 8.77
CA SER A 134 2.69 -16.56 8.26
C SER A 134 3.05 -17.75 7.36
N SER A 135 4.20 -17.69 6.66
CA SER A 135 4.72 -18.82 5.88
C SER A 135 5.19 -20.00 6.75
N SER A 136 5.26 -19.82 8.08
CA SER A 136 5.68 -20.85 9.04
C SER A 136 4.52 -21.74 9.53
N CYS A 137 3.30 -21.58 9.00
CA CYS A 137 2.19 -22.50 9.24
C CYS A 137 2.42 -23.83 8.51
N ASP A 138 3.18 -24.74 9.14
CA ASP A 138 3.49 -26.08 8.63
C ASP A 138 2.33 -27.09 8.81
N CYS A 139 1.11 -26.64 8.53
CA CYS A 139 -0.09 -27.46 8.64
C CYS A 139 -0.36 -28.19 7.31
N GLN A 140 -0.67 -29.50 7.35
CA GLN A 140 -0.99 -30.27 6.14
C GLN A 140 -2.16 -29.67 5.34
N HIS A 141 -3.10 -29.00 6.02
CA HIS A 141 -4.23 -28.30 5.40
C HIS A 141 -3.81 -27.04 4.61
N CYS A 142 -2.73 -26.38 5.04
CA CYS A 142 -2.19 -25.16 4.44
C CYS A 142 -1.46 -25.50 3.12
N ARG A 143 -0.73 -26.62 3.08
CA ARG A 143 -0.06 -27.12 1.86
C ARG A 143 -1.04 -27.55 0.78
N SER A 144 -2.15 -28.22 1.14
CA SER A 144 -3.11 -28.72 0.14
C SER A 144 -3.88 -27.59 -0.55
N VAL A 145 -4.14 -26.48 0.15
CA VAL A 145 -4.77 -25.27 -0.42
C VAL A 145 -3.81 -24.52 -1.35
N MET A 146 -2.54 -24.34 -0.96
CA MET A 146 -1.54 -23.71 -1.85
C MET A 146 -1.25 -24.54 -3.10
N ALA A 147 -1.22 -25.87 -3.00
CA ALA A 147 -1.02 -26.76 -4.15
C ALA A 147 -2.20 -26.76 -5.13
N ARG A 148 -3.43 -26.44 -4.67
CA ARG A 148 -4.60 -26.24 -5.56
C ARG A 148 -4.69 -24.84 -6.17
N GLY A 149 -4.05 -23.83 -5.57
CA GLY A 149 -4.10 -22.45 -6.04
C GLY A 149 -3.16 -22.11 -7.20
N SER A 150 -2.15 -22.95 -7.49
CA SER A 150 -1.12 -22.66 -8.48
C SER A 150 -1.35 -23.25 -9.88
N ILE A 151 -2.39 -24.08 -10.08
CA ILE A 151 -2.60 -24.80 -11.35
C ILE A 151 -3.93 -24.47 -12.06
N LEU A 152 -4.87 -23.75 -11.45
CA LEU A 152 -6.14 -23.41 -12.12
C LEU A 152 -6.47 -21.91 -12.04
N PRO A 153 -6.77 -21.26 -13.18
CA PRO A 153 -7.39 -19.94 -13.15
C PRO A 153 -8.72 -20.05 -12.40
N ARG A 154 -8.93 -19.12 -11.47
CA ARG A 154 -10.11 -19.03 -10.61
C ARG A 154 -11.33 -18.65 -11.47
N TYR A 155 -11.86 -19.59 -12.24
CA TYR A 155 -13.24 -19.53 -12.69
C TYR A 155 -14.09 -19.66 -11.43
N VAL A 156 -14.86 -18.62 -11.12
CA VAL A 156 -15.93 -18.70 -10.12
C VAL A 156 -16.95 -19.68 -10.68
N SER A 157 -16.75 -20.94 -10.31
CA SER A 157 -17.66 -22.04 -10.59
C SER A 157 -18.65 -22.07 -9.43
N GLU A 158 -19.66 -21.22 -9.51
CA GLU A 158 -20.87 -21.28 -8.70
C GLU A 158 -21.64 -22.55 -9.12
N TYR A 159 -21.21 -23.69 -8.61
CA TYR A 159 -21.94 -24.95 -8.73
C TYR A 159 -22.42 -25.38 -7.35
N THR A 160 -23.72 -25.27 -7.18
CA THR A 160 -24.56 -25.90 -6.17
C THR A 160 -24.26 -27.41 -6.12
N PRO A 161 -23.96 -28.00 -4.95
CA PRO A 161 -23.92 -29.46 -4.85
C PRO A 161 -25.37 -29.96 -4.78
N LEU A 162 -25.85 -30.52 -5.88
CA LEU A 162 -27.04 -31.36 -5.94
C LEU A 162 -26.58 -32.79 -6.23
N SER A 163 -26.71 -33.66 -5.22
CA SER A 163 -26.73 -35.13 -5.23
C SER A 163 -26.23 -35.57 -3.83
N GLU A 164 -26.86 -36.49 -3.09
CA GLU A 164 -27.74 -37.61 -3.42
C GLU A 164 -28.67 -37.88 -2.23
N ALA A 165 -29.90 -38.32 -2.50
CA ALA A 165 -30.50 -39.51 -1.88
C ALA A 165 -31.91 -39.68 -2.47
N ASP A 166 -32.04 -40.68 -3.35
CA ASP A 166 -33.30 -41.31 -3.67
C ASP A 166 -33.97 -41.78 -2.37
N ASP A 167 -35.23 -41.40 -2.17
CA ASP A 167 -36.19 -42.24 -1.47
C ASP A 167 -37.55 -42.08 -2.15
N GLU A 168 -38.06 -43.22 -2.61
CA GLU A 168 -39.34 -43.44 -3.27
C GLU A 168 -40.52 -42.85 -2.48
N GLN A 169 -41.43 -42.12 -3.13
CA GLN A 169 -42.81 -42.02 -2.66
C GLN A 169 -43.81 -41.65 -3.78
N ASP A 170 -44.60 -42.65 -4.13
CA ASP A 170 -45.95 -42.67 -4.72
C ASP A 170 -46.29 -41.77 -5.92
N ILE A 171 -46.30 -42.43 -7.08
CA ILE A 171 -47.17 -42.10 -8.21
C ILE A 171 -48.63 -42.37 -7.77
N SER A 172 -49.38 -41.33 -7.44
CA SER A 172 -50.84 -41.37 -7.49
C SER A 172 -51.31 -40.93 -8.89
N PRO A 173 -52.11 -41.74 -9.61
CA PRO A 173 -52.63 -41.36 -10.92
C PRO A 173 -53.93 -40.55 -10.79
N ASP A 174 -53.97 -39.38 -11.43
CA ASP A 174 -55.19 -38.58 -11.62
C ASP A 174 -55.96 -39.05 -12.85
N VAL A 175 -57.13 -39.67 -12.66
CA VAL A 175 -58.20 -39.95 -13.66
C VAL A 175 -59.49 -40.17 -12.84
N GLU A 176 -60.66 -39.56 -12.99
CA GLU A 176 -61.27 -38.62 -13.94
C GLU A 176 -62.56 -38.04 -13.31
N ALA A 177 -63.14 -37.06 -13.99
CA ALA A 177 -64.39 -36.38 -13.67
C ALA A 177 -65.68 -37.23 -13.86
N GLY A 178 -66.75 -36.84 -13.13
CA GLY A 178 -68.12 -36.81 -13.66
C GLY A 178 -69.07 -37.95 -13.26
N THR A 179 -69.88 -37.73 -12.22
CA THR A 179 -71.36 -37.55 -12.25
C THR A 179 -71.94 -37.54 -10.85
#